data_AF-A0AAJ4AMA5-F1
#
_entry.id   AF-A0AAJ4AMA5-F1
#
_cell.length_a   1.000
_cell.length_b   1.000
_cell.length_c   1.000
_cell.angle_alpha   90.00
_cell.angle_beta   90.00
_cell.angle_gamma   90.00
#
_symmetry.space_group_name_H-M   'P 1'
#
loop_
_entity.id
_entity.type
_entity.pdbx_description
1 polymer ?
#
loop_
_entity_poly.entity_id
_entity_poly.type
_entity_poly.pdbx_seq_one_letter_code
_entity_poly.pdbx_strand_id
1 'polypeptide(L)'
;MKAWFAGILMSVAWHAGAQCYPSTVQSPTPFMGRSGEVFQLADGTLWEIRQAYEYLYHYAPRVEVCPNLGTLTVAGKTLPITALGRVALHRDPLGPHEILHSAIAGQFNGFEGDTLFKLANGQVWKQQEYAYWYHYAYAPAVRIERVNGQYRMTVNGVAKSISVLRLK
;
A
#
# COMPACT_ATOMS: atom_id res chain seq x y z
N MET A 1 45.67 -30.58 43.23
CA MET A 1 45.76 -29.82 41.97
C MET A 1 44.38 -29.26 41.67
N LYS A 2 44.14 -27.96 41.93
CA LYS A 2 42.84 -27.30 41.69
C LYS A 2 42.92 -26.55 40.36
N ALA A 3 42.23 -27.05 39.33
CA ALA A 3 42.08 -26.35 38.06
C ALA A 3 40.93 -25.33 38.18
N TRP A 4 41.25 -24.07 37.94
CA TRP A 4 40.28 -22.98 37.85
C TRP A 4 39.93 -22.78 36.37
N PHE A 5 38.67 -22.96 36.01
CA PHE A 5 38.16 -22.56 34.69
C PHE A 5 37.75 -21.08 34.75
N ALA A 6 38.55 -20.22 34.14
CA ALA A 6 38.17 -18.85 33.85
C ALA A 6 37.14 -18.85 32.71
N GLY A 7 35.86 -18.70 33.06
CA GLY A 7 34.79 -18.53 32.09
C GLY A 7 34.88 -17.15 31.44
N ILE A 8 35.20 -17.12 30.14
CA ILE A 8 35.10 -15.91 29.32
C ILE A 8 33.61 -15.64 29.09
N LEU A 9 33.09 -14.59 29.73
CA LEU A 9 31.77 -14.04 29.45
C LEU A 9 31.80 -13.34 28.08
N MET A 10 31.36 -14.04 27.03
CA MET A 10 31.07 -13.43 25.74
C MET A 10 29.78 -12.60 25.88
N SER A 11 29.93 -11.30 26.02
CA SER A 11 28.83 -10.35 25.96
C SER A 11 28.31 -10.28 24.53
N VAL A 12 27.12 -10.84 24.29
CA VAL A 12 26.39 -10.59 23.04
C VAL A 12 25.88 -9.15 23.13
N ALA A 13 26.44 -8.25 22.34
CA ALA A 13 25.91 -6.90 22.20
C ALA A 13 24.62 -6.96 21.37
N TRP A 14 23.47 -6.80 22.03
CA TRP A 14 22.19 -6.65 21.37
C TRP A 14 22.18 -5.27 20.70
N HIS A 15 22.50 -5.23 19.42
CA HIS A 15 22.28 -4.03 18.64
C HIS A 15 20.78 -3.91 18.45
N ALA A 16 20.16 -2.94 19.11
CA ALA A 16 18.84 -2.44 18.75
C ALA A 16 18.95 -1.70 17.41
N GLY A 17 19.34 -2.40 16.35
CA GLY A 17 19.29 -1.90 14.99
C GLY A 17 17.83 -1.76 14.57
N ALA A 18 17.53 -0.79 13.69
CA ALA A 18 16.22 -0.73 13.06
C ALA A 18 15.89 -2.11 12.47
N GLN A 19 14.77 -2.71 12.89
CA GLN A 19 14.35 -4.02 12.41
C GLN A 19 13.88 -3.87 10.96
N CYS A 20 14.82 -4.04 10.05
CA CYS A 20 14.56 -4.06 8.62
C CYS A 20 14.33 -5.51 8.15
N TYR A 21 13.47 -5.70 7.15
CA TYR A 21 13.20 -7.01 6.60
C TYR A 21 12.98 -6.97 5.09
N PRO A 22 13.40 -8.02 4.35
CA PRO A 22 13.13 -8.11 2.93
C PRO A 22 11.65 -8.48 2.66
N SER A 23 11.10 -7.96 1.58
CA SER A 23 9.77 -8.30 1.09
C SER A 23 9.68 -8.10 -0.43
N THR A 24 8.47 -8.23 -0.97
CA THR A 24 8.15 -7.95 -2.37
C THR A 24 6.89 -7.09 -2.43
N VAL A 25 6.87 -6.08 -3.29
CA VAL A 25 5.63 -5.36 -3.59
C VAL A 25 4.73 -6.27 -4.41
N GLN A 26 3.58 -6.65 -3.84
CA GLN A 26 2.60 -7.51 -4.50
C GLN A 26 1.67 -6.70 -5.41
N SER A 27 1.36 -5.46 -5.04
CA SER A 27 0.41 -4.59 -5.74
C SER A 27 0.69 -3.13 -5.40
N PRO A 28 0.50 -2.15 -6.31
CA PRO A 28 0.10 -2.32 -7.70
C PRO A 28 1.19 -2.97 -8.55
N THR A 29 0.80 -3.42 -9.74
CA THR A 29 1.73 -3.86 -10.79
C THR A 29 1.41 -3.11 -12.09
N PRO A 30 2.29 -2.21 -12.57
CA PRO A 30 3.61 -1.87 -12.02
C PRO A 30 3.54 -1.02 -10.74
N PHE A 31 4.60 -1.07 -9.94
CA PHE A 31 4.88 -0.17 -8.83
C PHE A 31 5.65 1.05 -9.34
N MET A 32 5.12 2.25 -9.09
CA MET A 32 5.61 3.49 -9.69
C MET A 32 6.62 4.23 -8.83
N GLY A 33 6.68 4.00 -7.52
CA GLY A 33 7.59 4.69 -6.59
C GLY A 33 7.23 6.14 -6.29
N ARG A 34 6.02 6.61 -6.65
CA ARG A 34 5.65 8.05 -6.59
C ARG A 34 4.95 8.43 -5.28
N SER A 35 5.06 9.69 -4.85
CA SER A 35 4.37 10.17 -3.65
C SER A 35 2.85 9.95 -3.70
N GLY A 36 2.28 9.47 -2.61
CA GLY A 36 0.85 9.13 -2.50
C GLY A 36 0.48 7.75 -3.05
N GLU A 37 1.42 7.05 -3.69
CA GLU A 37 1.17 5.68 -4.14
C GLU A 37 0.98 4.75 -2.94
N VAL A 38 -0.14 4.03 -2.95
CA VAL A 38 -0.47 3.02 -1.96
C VAL A 38 -0.08 1.66 -2.52
N PHE A 39 0.61 0.86 -1.72
CA PHE A 39 1.07 -0.46 -2.13
C PHE A 39 0.84 -1.51 -1.05
N GLN A 40 0.73 -2.75 -1.50
CA GLN A 40 0.62 -3.94 -0.68
C GLN A 40 1.90 -4.77 -0.82
N LEU A 41 2.47 -5.18 0.31
CA LEU A 41 3.56 -6.15 0.35
C LEU A 41 3.02 -7.59 0.35
N ALA A 42 3.88 -8.54 0.00
CA ALA A 42 3.55 -9.97 -0.04
C ALA A 42 3.04 -10.55 1.29
N ASP A 43 3.37 -9.91 2.42
CA ASP A 43 2.87 -10.28 3.75
C ASP A 43 1.46 -9.71 4.03
N GLY A 44 0.84 -8.98 3.10
CA GLY A 44 -0.47 -8.35 3.24
C GLY A 44 -0.48 -7.01 3.98
N THR A 45 0.69 -6.45 4.35
CA THR A 45 0.77 -5.09 4.89
C THR A 45 0.52 -4.05 3.80
N LEU A 46 -0.11 -2.95 4.20
CA LEU A 46 -0.45 -1.81 3.34
C LEU A 46 0.36 -0.59 3.75
N TRP A 47 0.90 0.11 2.77
CA TRP A 47 1.81 1.24 2.96
C TRP A 47 1.52 2.33 1.94
N GLU A 48 1.91 3.56 2.26
CA GLU A 48 1.88 4.71 1.37
C GLU A 48 3.27 5.29 1.22
N ILE A 49 3.69 5.61 -0.01
CA ILE A 49 4.90 6.39 -0.27
C ILE A 49 4.66 7.86 0.06
N ARG A 50 5.58 8.47 0.81
CA ARG A 50 5.51 9.87 1.22
C ARG A 50 6.66 10.65 0.60
N GLN A 51 6.38 11.85 0.11
CA GLN A 51 7.42 12.82 -0.29
C GLN A 51 8.51 12.25 -1.21
N ALA A 52 8.11 11.51 -2.23
CA ALA A 52 9.01 10.93 -3.23
C ALA A 52 8.80 11.54 -4.61
N TYR A 53 9.90 11.74 -5.35
CA TYR A 53 9.94 12.22 -6.73
C TYR A 53 10.49 11.14 -7.67
N GLU A 54 10.11 9.88 -7.44
CA GLU A 54 10.63 8.74 -8.18
C GLU A 54 9.55 8.15 -9.10
N TYR A 55 10.01 7.59 -10.21
CA TYR A 55 9.20 6.91 -11.24
C TYR A 55 9.89 5.61 -11.63
N LEU A 56 9.75 4.60 -10.78
CA LEU A 56 10.56 3.37 -10.83
C LEU A 56 10.04 2.31 -11.81
N TYR A 57 8.75 2.33 -12.14
CA TYR A 57 8.09 1.41 -13.08
C TYR A 57 8.58 -0.05 -12.94
N HIS A 58 8.29 -0.68 -11.80
CA HIS A 58 8.76 -2.03 -11.49
C HIS A 58 7.63 -3.04 -11.35
N TYR A 59 7.80 -4.22 -11.94
CA TYR A 59 6.88 -5.34 -11.77
C TYR A 59 7.34 -6.22 -10.61
N ALA A 60 6.55 -6.25 -9.54
CA ALA A 60 6.82 -7.01 -8.32
C ALA A 60 8.27 -6.89 -7.78
N PRO A 61 8.78 -5.67 -7.53
CA PRO A 61 10.14 -5.47 -7.06
C PRO A 61 10.36 -6.09 -5.67
N ARG A 62 11.56 -6.68 -5.48
CA ARG A 62 12.09 -6.98 -4.15
C ARG A 62 12.46 -5.68 -3.46
N VAL A 63 12.12 -5.58 -2.19
CA VAL A 63 12.32 -4.39 -1.37
C VAL A 63 12.88 -4.76 -0.01
N GLU A 64 13.50 -3.79 0.66
CA GLU A 64 13.84 -3.85 2.07
C GLU A 64 13.03 -2.80 2.82
N VAL A 65 12.27 -3.23 3.82
CA VAL A 65 11.35 -2.38 4.58
C VAL A 65 11.97 -2.15 5.96
N CYS A 66 12.08 -0.90 6.37
CA CYS A 66 12.53 -0.51 7.71
C CYS A 66 11.43 0.30 8.41
N PRO A 67 10.43 -0.34 9.05
CA PRO A 67 9.29 0.34 9.66
C PRO A 67 9.67 1.43 10.66
N ASN A 68 10.66 1.16 11.53
CA ASN A 68 11.12 2.10 12.54
C ASN A 68 11.79 3.35 11.94
N LEU A 69 12.30 3.25 10.72
CA LEU A 69 12.88 4.37 9.98
C LEU A 69 11.85 5.04 9.06
N GLY A 70 10.68 4.42 8.86
CA GLY A 70 9.69 4.89 7.88
C GLY A 70 10.23 4.86 6.46
N THR A 71 11.04 3.85 6.09
CA THR A 71 11.66 3.76 4.76
C THR A 71 11.47 2.41 4.08
N LEU A 72 11.46 2.47 2.75
CA LEU A 72 11.48 1.34 1.82
C LEU A 72 12.67 1.52 0.86
N THR A 73 13.56 0.53 0.76
CA THR A 73 14.61 0.53 -0.26
C THR A 73 14.23 -0.37 -1.42
N VAL A 74 14.28 0.15 -2.65
CA VAL A 74 13.94 -0.51 -3.91
C VAL A 74 14.88 -0.04 -5.02
N ALA A 75 15.52 -0.97 -5.74
CA ALA A 75 16.46 -0.65 -6.83
C ALA A 75 17.54 0.40 -6.45
N GLY A 76 18.05 0.35 -5.21
CA GLY A 76 19.05 1.30 -4.69
C GLY A 76 18.49 2.67 -4.29
N LYS A 77 17.19 2.90 -4.42
CA LYS A 77 16.48 4.10 -3.97
C LYS A 77 15.82 3.86 -2.63
N THR A 78 15.91 4.83 -1.72
CA THR A 78 15.22 4.78 -0.43
C THR A 78 14.05 5.77 -0.45
N LEU A 79 12.84 5.24 -0.33
CA LEU A 79 11.59 5.99 -0.37
C LEU A 79 11.02 6.11 1.05
N PRO A 80 10.53 7.29 1.46
CA PRO A 80 9.81 7.42 2.71
C PRO A 80 8.44 6.73 2.61
N ILE A 81 8.06 5.99 3.64
CA ILE A 81 6.78 5.26 3.69
C ILE A 81 6.06 5.49 5.02
N THR A 82 4.75 5.28 5.01
CA THR A 82 3.93 5.24 6.21
C THR A 82 3.04 4.01 6.21
N ALA A 83 2.99 3.30 7.33
CA ALA A 83 2.12 2.14 7.50
C ALA A 83 0.65 2.57 7.47
N LEU A 84 -0.14 1.92 6.62
CA LEU A 84 -1.59 2.08 6.59
C LEU A 84 -2.30 0.95 7.34
N GLY A 85 -1.66 -0.18 7.59
CA GLY A 85 -2.23 -1.33 8.28
C GLY A 85 -2.03 -2.60 7.47
N ARG A 86 -3.03 -3.47 7.45
CA ARG A 86 -2.99 -4.76 6.75
C ARG A 86 -4.31 -4.98 6.02
N VAL A 87 -4.27 -5.81 4.99
CA VAL A 87 -5.50 -6.30 4.33
C VAL A 87 -6.36 -7.02 5.37
N ALA A 88 -7.56 -6.51 5.60
CA ALA A 88 -8.58 -7.12 6.43
C ALA A 88 -9.50 -7.95 5.54
N LEU A 89 -9.50 -9.27 5.74
CA LEU A 89 -10.42 -10.16 5.06
C LEU A 89 -11.81 -10.05 5.73
N HIS A 90 -12.87 -9.95 4.91
CA HIS A 90 -14.24 -10.26 5.31
C HIS A 90 -14.91 -9.34 6.36
N ARG A 91 -15.12 -8.06 6.02
CA ARG A 91 -16.33 -7.35 6.48
C ARG A 91 -16.97 -6.67 5.29
N ASP A 92 -18.25 -6.92 5.09
CA ASP A 92 -19.02 -6.21 4.07
C ASP A 92 -18.97 -4.72 4.43
N PRO A 93 -18.36 -3.86 3.60
CA PRO A 93 -18.10 -2.49 4.00
C PRO A 93 -19.33 -1.60 3.98
N LEU A 94 -20.37 -2.03 3.26
CA LEU A 94 -21.61 -1.31 3.04
C LEU A 94 -22.78 -2.27 3.23
N GLY A 95 -23.89 -1.76 3.72
CA GLY A 95 -25.15 -2.49 3.69
C GLY A 95 -25.64 -2.77 2.25
N PRO A 96 -26.63 -3.67 2.05
CA PRO A 96 -27.11 -4.09 0.72
C PRO A 96 -27.56 -2.97 -0.23
N HIS A 97 -27.89 -1.79 0.31
CA HIS A 97 -28.34 -0.61 -0.43
C HIS A 97 -27.56 0.67 -0.10
N GLU A 98 -26.45 0.54 0.63
CA GLU A 98 -25.68 1.69 1.05
C GLU A 98 -24.72 2.13 -0.06
N ILE A 99 -24.66 3.45 -0.26
CA ILE A 99 -23.73 4.10 -1.17
C ILE A 99 -22.72 4.86 -0.31
N LEU A 100 -21.44 4.53 -0.48
CA LEU A 100 -20.35 5.26 0.13
C LEU A 100 -19.99 6.47 -0.71
N HIS A 101 -20.06 7.65 -0.10
CA HIS A 101 -19.51 8.89 -0.62
C HIS A 101 -18.23 9.25 0.13
N SER A 102 -17.16 9.55 -0.60
CA SER A 102 -15.87 9.96 -0.03
C SER A 102 -15.06 10.74 -1.07
N ALA A 103 -13.77 10.93 -0.81
CA ALA A 103 -12.79 11.40 -1.79
C ALA A 103 -11.56 10.49 -1.77
N ILE A 104 -10.86 10.37 -2.89
CA ILE A 104 -9.50 9.81 -2.88
C ILE A 104 -8.61 10.74 -2.05
N ALA A 105 -7.80 10.18 -1.17
CA ALA A 105 -6.86 10.95 -0.37
C ALA A 105 -5.63 11.28 -1.21
N GLY A 106 -5.51 12.54 -1.64
CA GLY A 106 -4.36 13.03 -2.39
C GLY A 106 -4.52 12.86 -3.90
N GLN A 107 -3.44 12.49 -4.58
CA GLN A 107 -3.40 12.45 -6.04
C GLN A 107 -4.06 11.18 -6.58
N PHE A 108 -4.86 11.34 -7.62
CA PHE A 108 -5.37 10.27 -8.47
C PHE A 108 -4.78 10.45 -9.87
N ASN A 109 -4.13 9.41 -10.39
CA ASN A 109 -3.45 9.45 -11.70
C ASN A 109 -4.14 8.57 -12.75
N GLY A 110 -5.30 8.00 -12.41
CA GLY A 110 -6.04 7.09 -13.27
C GLY A 110 -6.10 5.65 -12.77
N PHE A 111 -6.58 4.79 -13.64
CA PHE A 111 -6.62 3.33 -13.46
C PHE A 111 -5.45 2.69 -14.19
N GLU A 112 -4.74 1.79 -13.51
CA GLU A 112 -3.54 1.11 -14.02
C GLU A 112 -3.71 -0.42 -14.01
N GLY A 113 -4.95 -0.92 -13.88
CA GLY A 113 -5.29 -2.35 -13.87
C GLY A 113 -5.26 -2.99 -12.48
N ASP A 114 -4.41 -2.47 -11.58
CA ASP A 114 -4.17 -3.03 -10.23
C ASP A 114 -4.04 -1.92 -9.17
N THR A 115 -4.64 -0.74 -9.41
CA THR A 115 -4.47 0.45 -8.58
C THR A 115 -5.10 0.30 -7.20
N LEU A 116 -4.41 0.78 -6.16
CA LEU A 116 -4.91 0.90 -4.80
C LEU A 116 -5.32 2.36 -4.51
N PHE A 117 -6.52 2.55 -3.97
CA PHE A 117 -7.12 3.82 -3.63
C PHE A 117 -7.23 3.96 -2.12
N LYS A 118 -6.48 4.89 -1.53
CA LYS A 118 -6.75 5.34 -0.15
C LYS A 118 -7.82 6.43 -0.21
N LEU A 119 -8.86 6.30 0.59
CA LEU A 119 -9.94 7.28 0.70
C LEU A 119 -9.71 8.21 1.90
N ALA A 120 -10.33 9.39 1.89
CA ALA A 120 -10.23 10.39 2.94
C ALA A 120 -10.72 9.89 4.31
N ASN A 121 -11.61 8.90 4.33
CA ASN A 121 -12.10 8.23 5.54
C ASN A 121 -11.16 7.10 6.04
N GLY A 122 -9.98 6.94 5.44
CA GLY A 122 -8.97 5.96 5.86
C GLY A 122 -9.14 4.55 5.30
N GLN A 123 -10.20 4.30 4.53
CA GLN A 123 -10.38 3.03 3.82
C GLN A 123 -9.36 2.87 2.69
N VAL A 124 -9.02 1.62 2.36
CA VAL A 124 -8.21 1.29 1.18
C VAL A 124 -8.99 0.34 0.30
N TRP A 125 -9.12 0.69 -0.98
CA TRP A 125 -9.80 -0.10 -2.00
C TRP A 125 -8.83 -0.47 -3.11
N LYS A 126 -9.06 -1.60 -3.77
CA LYS A 126 -8.21 -2.10 -4.85
C LYS A 126 -9.05 -2.35 -6.09
N GLN A 127 -8.56 -1.89 -7.24
CA GLN A 127 -9.14 -2.23 -8.54
C GLN A 127 -9.17 -3.75 -8.78
N GLN A 128 -10.29 -4.27 -9.27
CA GLN A 128 -10.51 -5.70 -9.51
C GLN A 128 -10.79 -6.07 -10.97
N GLU A 129 -10.88 -5.10 -11.86
CA GLU A 129 -11.05 -5.33 -13.29
C GLU A 129 -9.92 -4.68 -14.07
N TYR A 130 -9.46 -5.36 -15.12
CA TYR A 130 -8.43 -4.81 -16.01
C TYR A 130 -8.98 -3.60 -16.76
N ALA A 131 -8.51 -2.42 -16.40
CA ALA A 131 -8.87 -1.16 -17.04
C ALA A 131 -7.72 -0.17 -16.89
N TYR A 132 -7.32 0.41 -18.02
CA TYR A 132 -6.41 1.55 -18.07
C TYR A 132 -7.18 2.81 -18.43
N TRP A 133 -6.96 3.86 -17.67
CA TRP A 133 -7.52 5.17 -17.96
C TRP A 133 -6.68 6.24 -17.29
N TYR A 134 -5.97 7.05 -18.06
CA TYR A 134 -5.21 8.17 -17.50
C TYR A 134 -6.17 9.31 -17.14
N HIS A 135 -6.11 9.78 -15.90
CA HIS A 135 -6.82 10.97 -15.45
C HIS A 135 -6.14 11.51 -14.20
N TYR A 136 -5.61 12.74 -14.29
CA TYR A 136 -5.07 13.41 -13.12
C TYR A 136 -6.17 14.22 -12.41
N ALA A 137 -6.31 13.99 -11.11
CA ALA A 137 -7.11 14.84 -10.22
C ALA A 137 -6.52 14.86 -8.81
N TYR A 138 -6.67 15.99 -8.10
CA TYR A 138 -6.33 16.07 -6.69
C TYR A 138 -7.60 15.96 -5.84
N ALA A 139 -7.59 15.02 -4.91
CA ALA A 139 -8.69 14.68 -4.01
C ALA A 139 -10.07 14.55 -4.69
N PRO A 140 -10.20 13.83 -5.83
CA PRO A 140 -11.49 13.71 -6.50
C PRO A 140 -12.51 12.97 -5.63
N ALA A 141 -13.77 13.44 -5.69
CA ALA A 141 -14.89 12.76 -5.06
C ALA A 141 -15.10 11.37 -5.67
N VAL A 142 -15.46 10.41 -4.83
CA VAL A 142 -15.80 9.05 -5.23
C VAL A 142 -17.16 8.63 -4.69
N ARG A 143 -17.84 7.81 -5.49
CA ARG A 143 -19.03 7.06 -5.09
C ARG A 143 -18.73 5.58 -5.22
N ILE A 144 -18.96 4.80 -4.17
CA ILE A 144 -18.85 3.34 -4.20
C ILE A 144 -20.20 2.74 -3.84
N GLU A 145 -20.69 1.85 -4.69
CA GLU A 145 -21.99 1.20 -4.54
C GLU A 145 -21.91 -0.27 -4.93
N ARG A 146 -22.86 -1.07 -4.45
CA ARG A 146 -22.94 -2.50 -4.77
C ARG A 146 -23.82 -2.72 -5.99
N VAL A 147 -23.26 -3.22 -7.08
CA VAL A 147 -23.96 -3.54 -8.33
C VAL A 147 -23.74 -5.02 -8.63
N ASN A 148 -24.82 -5.80 -8.75
CA ASN A 148 -24.77 -7.23 -9.05
C ASN A 148 -23.82 -8.03 -8.13
N GLY A 149 -23.76 -7.66 -6.85
CA GLY A 149 -22.91 -8.32 -5.84
C GLY A 149 -21.46 -7.86 -5.80
N GLN A 150 -21.04 -6.97 -6.70
CA GLN A 150 -19.68 -6.39 -6.76
C GLN A 150 -19.69 -4.92 -6.36
N TYR A 151 -18.63 -4.46 -5.70
CA TYR A 151 -18.46 -3.04 -5.45
C TYR A 151 -17.94 -2.34 -6.70
N ARG A 152 -18.59 -1.23 -7.06
CA ARG A 152 -18.17 -0.40 -8.18
C ARG A 152 -17.84 1.00 -7.69
N MET A 153 -16.65 1.49 -8.05
CA MET A 153 -16.21 2.85 -7.80
C MET A 153 -16.46 3.71 -9.03
N THR A 154 -17.02 4.89 -8.81
CA THR A 154 -17.07 5.99 -9.77
C THR A 154 -16.24 7.15 -9.23
N VAL A 155 -15.32 7.67 -10.04
CA VAL A 155 -14.47 8.81 -9.69
C VAL A 155 -14.98 10.03 -10.46
N ASN A 156 -15.15 11.17 -9.78
CA ASN A 156 -15.54 12.41 -10.44
C ASN A 156 -14.52 12.78 -11.54
N GLY A 157 -15.02 13.14 -12.73
CA GLY A 157 -14.17 13.44 -13.89
C GLY A 157 -13.77 12.20 -14.72
N VAL A 158 -14.11 10.99 -14.28
CA VAL A 158 -13.85 9.74 -15.01
C VAL A 158 -15.17 9.11 -15.46
N ALA A 159 -15.35 8.98 -16.77
CA ALA A 159 -16.58 8.40 -17.33
C ALA A 159 -16.74 6.89 -17.01
N LYS A 160 -15.61 6.20 -16.81
CA LYS A 160 -15.58 4.76 -16.53
C LYS A 160 -15.73 4.49 -15.03
N SER A 161 -16.70 3.66 -14.66
CA SER A 161 -16.76 3.03 -13.34
C SER A 161 -15.98 1.72 -13.35
N ILE A 162 -15.32 1.37 -12.25
CA ILE A 162 -14.52 0.13 -12.11
C ILE A 162 -14.97 -0.73 -10.93
N SER A 163 -14.84 -2.05 -11.09
CA SER A 163 -14.98 -2.99 -9.98
C SER A 163 -13.83 -2.83 -8.97
N VAL A 164 -14.14 -2.84 -7.68
CA VAL A 164 -13.20 -2.66 -6.59
C VAL A 164 -13.45 -3.64 -5.45
N LEU A 165 -12.42 -3.91 -4.65
CA LEU A 165 -12.50 -4.65 -3.40
C LEU A 165 -11.90 -3.81 -2.28
N ARG A 166 -12.58 -3.77 -1.14
CA ARG A 166 -12.03 -3.13 0.06
C ARG A 166 -10.94 -4.01 0.67
N LEU A 167 -9.79 -3.41 0.92
CA LEU A 167 -8.66 -3.99 1.63
C LEU A 167 -8.59 -3.55 3.10
N LYS A 168 -9.06 -2.33 3.42
CA LYS A 168 -9.06 -1.76 4.78
C LYS A 168 -10.25 -0.84 4.99
#